data_AF-A0A959LH61-F1
#
_entry.id   AF-A0A959LH61-F1
#
_cell.length_a   1.000
_cell.length_b   1.000
_cell.length_c   1.000
_cell.angle_alpha   90.00
_cell.angle_beta   90.00
_cell.angle_gamma   90.00
#
_symmetry.space_group_name_H-M   'P 1'
#
loop_
_entity.id
_entity.type
_entity.pdbx_description
1 polymer ?
#
loop_
_entity_poly.entity_id
_entity_poly.type
_entity_poly.pdbx_seq_one_letter_code
_entity_poly.pdbx_strand_id
1 'polypeptide(L)'
;MSKRIPIPAELTKGRLDTQEQALALRPKSHKLFIGIPKENSVEENRVALVPSNVAALVGHGHRVVIQSDAGKRANYLDHEYSEAGAEIAHSNEEVYRAEMIIKTAPPTMEEIDFMHPNQVLISPLHLPIVQKEFLEKLRSKRVIALAMEYIQDDSGAFPVVRIMSEIAGISAILTAAELLSRSNKGTGLLLGGISGVPPARVVILGSGVVAEYATRAALGLGAEVRVFDNNIYKLMRLKHHLGSQIFTSALDPVILRKELIQADVAIGAIHAKTGRTPVVVSEEIVSAMKDGAVIVDVSIDQGGCFATSELTTHSKPTFVRNGVVHFCVPNIPSRVGKTASAAVSNILTPILMDLESVSGIESLLYHSEGLRNGVYAYKGCITNNYLGEKFDMKTTDLELLITSSL
;
A
#
# COMPACT_ATOMS: atom_id res chain seq x y z
N MET A 1 4.24 23.85 -87.30
CA MET A 1 2.98 23.22 -86.85
C MET A 1 3.22 22.59 -85.47
N SER A 2 2.78 23.24 -84.40
CA SER A 2 2.89 22.71 -83.03
C SER A 2 1.73 21.74 -82.78
N LYS A 3 2.01 20.43 -82.75
CA LYS A 3 1.00 19.41 -82.40
C LYS A 3 0.70 19.53 -80.91
N ARG A 4 -0.51 20.02 -80.57
CA ARG A 4 -1.04 19.91 -79.21
C ARG A 4 -1.28 18.42 -78.91
N ILE A 5 -0.55 17.90 -77.93
CA ILE A 5 -0.76 16.55 -77.39
C ILE A 5 -1.98 16.62 -76.47
N PRO A 6 -3.04 15.82 -76.69
CA PRO A 6 -4.19 15.79 -75.81
C PRO A 6 -3.79 15.15 -74.48
N ILE A 7 -4.05 15.84 -73.37
CA ILE A 7 -3.81 15.31 -72.02
C ILE A 7 -4.86 14.21 -71.76
N PRO A 8 -4.44 12.98 -71.41
CA PRO A 8 -5.35 11.90 -71.05
C PRO A 8 -6.34 12.28 -69.95
N ALA A 9 -7.59 11.80 -70.06
CA ALA A 9 -8.64 12.10 -69.09
C ALA A 9 -8.30 11.61 -67.67
N GLU A 10 -7.40 10.62 -67.52
CA GLU A 10 -6.94 10.16 -66.21
C GLU A 10 -6.09 11.20 -65.45
N LEU A 11 -5.51 12.19 -66.15
CA LEU A 11 -4.72 13.28 -65.55
C LEU A 11 -5.55 14.53 -65.26
N THR A 12 -6.80 14.61 -65.73
CA THR A 12 -7.70 15.76 -65.55
C THR A 12 -8.91 15.44 -64.67
N LYS A 13 -9.28 14.17 -64.51
CA LYS A 13 -10.25 13.75 -63.49
C LYS A 13 -9.53 13.59 -62.17
N GLY A 14 -9.87 14.42 -61.18
CA GLY A 14 -9.37 14.30 -59.81
C GLY A 14 -9.52 12.86 -59.31
N ARG A 15 -8.39 12.15 -59.18
CA ARG A 15 -8.35 10.74 -58.80
C ARG A 15 -8.27 10.52 -57.30
N LEU A 16 -8.23 11.60 -56.52
CA LEU A 16 -8.08 11.59 -55.07
C LEU A 16 -9.02 12.64 -54.49
N ASP A 17 -10.28 12.26 -54.30
CA ASP A 17 -11.13 12.95 -53.33
C ASP A 17 -10.80 12.39 -51.95
N THR A 18 -10.51 13.27 -50.99
CA THR A 18 -10.38 12.88 -49.58
C THR A 18 -11.72 12.35 -49.10
N GLN A 19 -11.78 11.09 -48.69
CA GLN A 19 -12.96 10.56 -48.00
C GLN A 19 -13.13 11.30 -46.67
N GLU A 20 -14.35 11.72 -46.35
CA GLU A 20 -14.68 12.21 -45.02
C GLU A 20 -14.44 11.08 -44.02
N GLN A 21 -13.38 11.21 -43.22
CA GLN A 21 -13.14 10.29 -42.11
C GLN A 21 -14.15 10.62 -41.03
N ALA A 22 -15.01 9.66 -40.67
CA ALA A 22 -15.87 9.80 -39.51
C ALA A 22 -14.98 10.10 -38.30
N LEU A 23 -15.16 11.27 -37.69
CA LEU A 23 -14.49 11.62 -36.44
C LEU A 23 -14.80 10.51 -35.44
N ALA A 24 -13.76 9.83 -34.94
CA ALA A 24 -13.93 8.84 -33.89
C ALA A 24 -14.66 9.55 -32.72
N LEU A 25 -15.95 9.23 -32.56
CA LEU A 25 -16.70 9.69 -31.40
C LEU A 25 -15.94 9.16 -30.20
N ARG A 26 -15.46 10.07 -29.34
CA ARG A 26 -14.88 9.65 -28.06
C ARG A 26 -15.90 8.71 -27.41
N PRO A 27 -15.48 7.52 -26.95
CA PRO A 27 -16.39 6.61 -26.25
C PRO A 27 -17.13 7.40 -25.18
N LYS A 28 -18.42 7.13 -25.00
CA LYS A 28 -19.22 7.81 -23.97
C LYS A 28 -18.50 7.63 -22.63
N SER A 29 -18.03 8.73 -22.06
CA SER A 29 -17.41 8.78 -20.73
C SER A 29 -18.27 7.97 -19.75
N HIS A 30 -17.68 6.92 -19.18
CA HIS A 30 -18.38 6.06 -18.23
C HIS A 30 -18.30 6.70 -16.84
N LYS A 31 -19.47 7.09 -16.32
CA LYS A 31 -19.56 7.74 -15.01
C LYS A 31 -19.57 6.68 -13.91
N LEU A 32 -18.45 6.55 -13.21
CA LEU A 32 -18.35 5.70 -12.03
C LEU A 32 -19.24 6.18 -10.88
N PHE A 33 -19.87 5.23 -10.19
CA PHE A 33 -20.47 5.44 -8.88
C PHE A 33 -19.63 4.74 -7.81
N ILE A 34 -18.94 5.53 -6.98
CA ILE A 34 -17.94 5.09 -6.00
C ILE A 34 -18.47 5.28 -4.58
N GLY A 35 -18.35 4.25 -3.75
CA GLY A 35 -18.72 4.25 -2.34
C GLY A 35 -17.51 4.07 -1.42
N ILE A 36 -17.42 4.91 -0.39
CA ILE A 36 -16.36 4.88 0.61
C ILE A 36 -17.01 4.69 1.99
N PRO A 37 -17.04 3.46 2.53
CA PRO A 37 -17.57 3.21 3.87
C PRO A 37 -16.57 3.64 4.94
N LYS A 38 -17.09 3.89 6.14
CA LYS A 38 -16.31 4.13 7.35
C LYS A 38 -15.67 2.82 7.81
N GLU A 39 -14.42 2.89 8.26
CA GLU A 39 -13.74 1.72 8.79
C GLU A 39 -14.21 1.35 10.19
N ASN A 40 -14.39 0.04 10.41
CA ASN A 40 -14.89 -0.51 11.66
C ASN A 40 -13.78 -0.69 12.71
N SER A 41 -12.54 -0.96 12.27
CA SER A 41 -11.41 -1.19 13.16
C SER A 41 -10.99 0.11 13.85
N VAL A 42 -10.86 0.11 15.17
CA VAL A 42 -10.31 1.25 15.95
C VAL A 42 -8.83 1.51 15.65
N GLU A 43 -8.13 0.51 15.12
CA GLU A 43 -6.72 0.56 14.77
C GLU A 43 -6.49 1.07 13.33
N GLU A 44 -7.58 1.39 12.60
CA GLU A 44 -7.55 1.95 11.26
C GLU A 44 -8.00 3.42 11.29
N ASN A 45 -7.05 4.32 11.02
CA ASN A 45 -7.26 5.76 10.99
C ASN A 45 -7.24 6.34 9.57
N ARG A 46 -7.01 5.53 8.53
CA ARG A 46 -6.99 5.98 7.14
C ARG A 46 -8.39 6.04 6.54
N VAL A 47 -8.49 6.68 5.39
CA VAL A 47 -9.64 6.71 4.50
C VAL A 47 -9.16 6.51 3.06
N ALA A 48 -9.97 5.86 2.23
CA ALA A 48 -9.53 5.40 0.91
C ALA A 48 -9.25 6.54 -0.08
N LEU A 49 -10.09 7.58 -0.06
CA LEU A 49 -9.91 8.78 -0.87
C LEU A 49 -10.02 10.02 0.00
N VAL A 50 -9.13 10.99 -0.24
CA VAL A 50 -9.13 12.28 0.46
C VAL A 50 -9.93 13.33 -0.32
N PRO A 51 -10.43 14.40 0.32
CA PRO A 51 -11.32 15.38 -0.32
C PRO A 51 -10.78 15.97 -1.63
N SER A 52 -9.47 16.23 -1.73
CA SER A 52 -8.86 16.76 -2.96
C SER A 52 -8.97 15.80 -4.16
N ASN A 53 -8.86 14.50 -3.93
CA ASN A 53 -9.00 13.49 -4.98
C ASN A 53 -10.47 13.21 -5.29
N VAL A 54 -11.35 13.30 -4.29
CA VAL A 54 -12.80 13.27 -4.49
C VAL A 54 -13.24 14.43 -5.39
N ALA A 55 -12.78 15.65 -5.13
CA ALA A 55 -13.06 16.81 -5.97
C ALA A 55 -12.60 16.60 -7.42
N ALA A 56 -11.43 15.97 -7.62
CA ALA A 56 -10.95 15.62 -8.94
C ALA A 56 -11.89 14.62 -9.63
N LEU A 57 -12.31 13.54 -8.96
CA LEU A 57 -13.22 12.53 -9.51
C LEU A 57 -14.61 13.13 -9.84
N VAL A 58 -15.18 13.91 -8.92
CA VAL A 58 -16.46 14.60 -9.12
C VAL A 58 -16.37 15.62 -10.26
N GLY A 59 -15.24 16.33 -10.38
CA GLY A 59 -14.97 17.24 -11.49
C GLY A 59 -14.95 16.57 -12.87
N HIS A 60 -14.62 15.27 -12.93
CA HIS A 60 -14.71 14.44 -14.14
C HIS A 60 -16.12 13.83 -14.34
N GLY A 61 -17.08 14.17 -13.47
CA GLY A 61 -18.47 13.73 -13.57
C GLY A 61 -18.76 12.38 -12.91
N HIS A 62 -17.82 11.84 -12.14
CA HIS A 62 -18.07 10.66 -11.29
C HIS A 62 -18.92 11.02 -10.09
N ARG A 63 -19.68 10.05 -9.59
CA ARG A 63 -20.48 10.18 -8.38
C ARG A 63 -19.74 9.50 -7.24
N VAL A 64 -19.47 10.23 -6.16
CA VAL A 64 -18.80 9.70 -4.97
C VAL A 64 -19.75 9.82 -3.78
N VAL A 65 -20.03 8.70 -3.11
CA VAL A 65 -20.74 8.65 -1.84
C VAL A 65 -19.79 8.22 -0.74
N ILE A 66 -19.78 8.95 0.37
CA ILE A 66 -18.94 8.66 1.54
C ILE A 66 -19.81 8.53 2.79
N GLN A 67 -19.52 7.55 3.62
CA GLN A 67 -20.19 7.41 4.90
C GLN A 67 -19.81 8.57 5.83
N SER A 68 -20.79 9.10 6.55
CA SER A 68 -20.56 10.10 7.59
C SER A 68 -19.51 9.62 8.61
N ASP A 69 -18.62 10.53 9.00
CA ASP A 69 -17.46 10.29 9.86
C ASP A 69 -16.40 9.32 9.30
N ALA A 70 -16.45 8.90 8.02
CA ALA A 70 -15.43 7.99 7.45
C ALA A 70 -14.02 8.59 7.47
N GLY A 71 -13.88 9.87 7.13
CA GLY A 71 -12.58 10.56 7.11
C GLY A 71 -12.11 11.13 8.46
N LYS A 72 -12.97 11.07 9.50
CA LYS A 72 -12.75 11.79 10.77
C LYS A 72 -11.41 11.47 11.43
N ARG A 73 -11.02 10.19 11.43
CA ARG A 73 -9.76 9.71 12.03
C ARG A 73 -8.52 10.10 11.22
N ALA A 74 -8.68 10.30 9.91
CA ALA A 74 -7.65 10.86 9.05
C ALA A 74 -7.63 12.40 9.10
N ASN A 75 -8.43 13.02 9.98
CA ASN A 75 -8.59 14.46 10.11
C ASN A 75 -9.08 15.09 8.80
N TYR A 76 -10.12 14.47 8.22
CA TYR A 76 -10.97 14.98 7.15
C TYR A 76 -12.42 14.94 7.62
N LEU A 77 -13.08 16.08 7.64
CA LEU A 77 -14.44 16.25 8.15
C LEU A 77 -15.47 16.09 7.02
N ASP A 78 -16.70 15.69 7.36
CA ASP A 78 -17.78 15.46 6.38
C ASP A 78 -18.06 16.70 5.51
N HIS A 79 -17.91 17.90 6.07
CA HIS A 79 -18.09 19.15 5.30
C HIS A 79 -17.02 19.31 4.22
N GLU A 80 -15.77 18.89 4.46
CA GLU A 80 -14.70 18.95 3.45
C GLU A 80 -15.03 18.02 2.26
N TYR A 81 -15.65 16.87 2.52
CA TYR A 81 -16.14 15.98 1.47
C TYR A 81 -17.35 16.54 0.73
N SER A 82 -18.30 17.13 1.45
CA SER A 82 -19.46 17.79 0.85
C SER A 82 -19.05 18.96 -0.03
N GLU A 83 -18.08 19.78 0.39
CA GLU A 83 -17.52 20.89 -0.40
C GLU A 83 -16.76 20.39 -1.64
N ALA A 84 -16.10 19.22 -1.53
CA ALA A 84 -15.50 18.52 -2.67
C ALA A 84 -16.53 17.89 -3.63
N GLY A 85 -17.83 17.95 -3.30
CA GLY A 85 -18.92 17.45 -4.16
C GLY A 85 -19.29 15.98 -3.94
N ALA A 86 -18.82 15.34 -2.87
CA ALA A 86 -19.31 14.02 -2.49
C ALA A 86 -20.67 14.08 -1.78
N GLU A 87 -21.44 13.02 -1.95
CA GLU A 87 -22.67 12.77 -1.21
C GLU A 87 -22.34 12.13 0.15
N ILE A 88 -22.85 12.71 1.24
CA ILE A 88 -22.69 12.13 2.58
C ILE A 88 -23.84 11.14 2.84
N ALA A 89 -23.50 9.88 3.10
CA ALA A 89 -24.44 8.83 3.45
C ALA A 89 -24.43 8.55 4.96
N HIS A 90 -25.58 8.19 5.52
CA HIS A 90 -25.73 7.92 6.95
C HIS A 90 -25.88 6.43 7.27
N SER A 91 -25.95 5.58 6.25
CA SER A 91 -26.12 4.13 6.39
C SER A 91 -25.15 3.37 5.49
N ASN A 92 -24.79 2.14 5.88
CA ASN A 92 -23.97 1.27 5.04
C ASN A 92 -24.73 0.95 3.74
N GLU A 93 -26.04 0.73 3.83
CA GLU A 93 -26.93 0.44 2.72
C GLU A 93 -26.87 1.50 1.61
N GLU A 94 -26.74 2.77 1.96
CA GLU A 94 -26.59 3.86 0.98
C GLU A 94 -25.24 3.82 0.27
N VAL A 95 -24.16 3.60 1.01
CA VAL A 95 -22.79 3.54 0.47
C VAL A 95 -22.62 2.33 -0.43
N TYR A 96 -23.13 1.18 0.00
CA TYR A 96 -23.00 -0.09 -0.70
C TYR A 96 -23.91 -0.23 -1.92
N ARG A 97 -24.74 0.78 -2.25
CA ARG A 97 -25.40 0.89 -3.57
C ARG A 97 -24.44 1.28 -4.70
N ALA A 98 -23.23 1.72 -4.36
CA ALA A 98 -22.22 2.11 -5.33
C ALA A 98 -21.76 0.93 -6.18
N GLU A 99 -21.39 1.18 -7.44
CA GLU A 99 -20.86 0.14 -8.33
C GLU A 99 -19.46 -0.32 -7.90
N MET A 100 -18.72 0.58 -7.26
CA MET A 100 -17.38 0.33 -6.74
C MET A 100 -17.29 0.73 -5.27
N ILE A 101 -16.76 -0.16 -4.44
CA ILE A 101 -16.49 0.08 -3.02
C ILE A 101 -14.99 0.10 -2.81
N ILE A 102 -14.49 1.18 -2.22
CA ILE A 102 -13.06 1.35 -1.93
C ILE A 102 -12.87 1.45 -0.42
N LYS A 103 -12.04 0.55 0.14
CA LYS A 103 -11.74 0.47 1.58
C LYS A 103 -10.23 0.52 1.86
N THR A 104 -9.89 0.79 3.10
CA THR A 104 -8.52 0.76 3.66
C THR A 104 -8.26 -0.43 4.58
N ALA A 105 -9.29 -1.22 4.87
CA ALA A 105 -9.18 -2.55 5.47
C ALA A 105 -10.03 -3.57 4.70
N PRO A 106 -9.77 -4.88 4.84
CA PRO A 106 -10.65 -5.90 4.28
C PRO A 106 -12.08 -5.74 4.81
N PRO A 107 -13.12 -5.98 3.99
CA PRO A 107 -14.49 -5.91 4.47
C PRO A 107 -14.76 -6.99 5.51
N THR A 108 -15.55 -6.64 6.51
CA THR A 108 -16.11 -7.58 7.48
C THR A 108 -17.13 -8.50 6.81
N MET A 109 -17.45 -9.63 7.45
CA MET A 109 -18.48 -10.52 6.94
C MET A 109 -19.82 -9.80 6.79
N GLU A 110 -20.20 -8.93 7.72
CA GLU A 110 -21.44 -8.15 7.66
C GLU A 110 -21.42 -7.15 6.50
N GLU A 111 -20.29 -6.48 6.25
CA GLU A 111 -20.13 -5.58 5.10
C GLU A 111 -20.30 -6.29 3.76
N ILE A 112 -19.84 -7.55 3.65
CA ILE A 112 -20.02 -8.36 2.45
C ILE A 112 -21.52 -8.66 2.21
N ASP A 113 -22.37 -8.66 3.25
CA ASP A 113 -23.81 -8.88 3.07
C ASP A 113 -24.50 -7.75 2.31
N PHE A 114 -24.01 -6.52 2.42
CA PHE A 114 -24.51 -5.38 1.66
C PHE A 114 -24.05 -5.39 0.19
N MET A 115 -23.02 -6.17 -0.14
CA MET A 115 -22.51 -6.23 -1.50
C MET A 115 -23.47 -6.94 -2.46
N HIS A 116 -23.45 -6.50 -3.71
CA HIS A 116 -24.28 -7.03 -4.79
C HIS A 116 -23.45 -7.60 -5.95
N PRO A 117 -24.05 -8.45 -6.81
CA PRO A 117 -23.34 -9.06 -7.94
C PRO A 117 -22.71 -8.03 -8.88
N ASN A 118 -21.53 -8.37 -9.41
CA ASN A 118 -20.71 -7.53 -10.30
C ASN A 118 -20.19 -6.21 -9.68
N GLN A 119 -20.39 -5.99 -8.39
CA GLN A 119 -19.80 -4.85 -7.68
C GLN A 119 -18.28 -5.02 -7.59
N VAL A 120 -17.55 -3.93 -7.78
CA VAL A 120 -16.10 -3.91 -7.64
C VAL A 120 -15.72 -3.56 -6.20
N LEU A 121 -14.88 -4.38 -5.59
CA LEU A 121 -14.27 -4.11 -4.29
C LEU A 121 -12.78 -3.86 -4.49
N ILE A 122 -12.29 -2.69 -4.08
CA ILE A 122 -10.86 -2.41 -3.97
C ILE A 122 -10.54 -2.22 -2.49
N SER A 123 -9.79 -3.15 -1.91
CA SER A 123 -9.39 -3.07 -0.50
C SER A 123 -8.06 -3.78 -0.30
N PRO A 124 -7.36 -3.54 0.82
CA PRO A 124 -6.36 -4.47 1.27
C PRO A 124 -6.97 -5.84 1.53
N LEU A 125 -6.20 -6.91 1.30
CA LEU A 125 -6.62 -8.29 1.59
C LEU A 125 -6.09 -8.74 2.96
N HIS A 126 -4.90 -8.28 3.37
CA HIS A 126 -4.25 -8.65 4.63
C HIS A 126 -4.20 -10.18 4.83
N LEU A 127 -3.43 -10.85 3.97
CA LEU A 127 -3.36 -12.30 3.87
C LEU A 127 -3.29 -13.11 5.19
N PRO A 128 -2.60 -12.66 6.27
CA PRO A 128 -2.56 -13.41 7.54
C PRO A 128 -3.93 -13.58 8.22
N ILE A 129 -4.87 -12.66 8.03
CA ILE A 129 -6.19 -12.68 8.68
C ILE A 129 -7.30 -13.25 7.79
N VAL A 130 -7.01 -13.49 6.50
CA VAL A 130 -7.99 -14.06 5.56
C VAL A 130 -8.34 -15.48 5.97
N GLN A 131 -9.64 -15.78 5.93
CA GLN A 131 -10.20 -17.10 6.17
C GLN A 131 -10.90 -17.63 4.92
N LYS A 132 -11.14 -18.95 4.86
CA LYS A 132 -11.79 -19.59 3.70
C LYS A 132 -13.22 -19.07 3.52
N GLU A 133 -13.93 -18.88 4.62
CA GLU A 133 -15.30 -18.41 4.69
C GLU A 133 -15.46 -17.00 4.08
N PHE A 134 -14.46 -16.14 4.27
CA PHE A 134 -14.42 -14.81 3.66
C PHE A 134 -14.40 -14.89 2.12
N LEU A 135 -13.53 -15.75 1.57
CA LEU A 135 -13.44 -15.96 0.12
C LEU A 135 -14.69 -16.62 -0.44
N GLU A 136 -15.27 -17.59 0.27
CA GLU A 136 -16.53 -18.23 -0.11
C GLU A 136 -17.69 -17.23 -0.12
N LYS A 137 -17.73 -16.31 0.83
CA LYS A 137 -18.77 -15.28 0.89
C LYS A 137 -18.67 -14.31 -0.29
N LEU A 138 -17.48 -13.78 -0.58
CA LEU A 138 -17.24 -12.95 -1.78
C LEU A 138 -17.61 -13.70 -3.06
N ARG A 139 -17.26 -14.99 -3.14
CA ARG A 139 -17.62 -15.86 -4.25
C ARG A 139 -19.14 -15.98 -4.42
N SER A 140 -19.87 -16.22 -3.33
CA SER A 140 -21.33 -16.33 -3.35
C SER A 140 -22.02 -15.04 -3.81
N LYS A 141 -21.44 -13.89 -3.46
CA LYS A 141 -21.93 -12.56 -3.87
C LYS A 141 -21.59 -12.21 -5.31
N ARG A 142 -20.68 -12.96 -5.96
CA ARG A 142 -20.21 -12.72 -7.34
C ARG A 142 -19.65 -11.31 -7.54
N VAL A 143 -18.90 -10.82 -6.55
CA VAL A 143 -18.19 -9.54 -6.65
C VAL A 143 -16.90 -9.68 -7.46
N ILE A 144 -16.34 -8.55 -7.89
CA ILE A 144 -15.01 -8.43 -8.49
C ILE A 144 -14.11 -7.79 -7.44
N ALA A 145 -13.19 -8.55 -6.85
CA ALA A 145 -12.39 -8.09 -5.72
C ALA A 145 -10.91 -7.95 -6.10
N LEU A 146 -10.37 -6.76 -5.88
CA LEU A 146 -8.98 -6.38 -6.14
C LEU A 146 -8.27 -6.11 -4.80
N ALA A 147 -7.15 -6.78 -4.59
CA ALA A 147 -6.28 -6.58 -3.45
C ALA A 147 -5.30 -5.45 -3.76
N MET A 148 -5.37 -4.35 -2.98
CA MET A 148 -4.49 -3.19 -3.19
C MET A 148 -3.01 -3.55 -3.13
N GLU A 149 -2.62 -4.50 -2.26
CA GLU A 149 -1.23 -4.96 -2.14
C GLU A 149 -0.73 -5.74 -3.36
N TYR A 150 -1.63 -6.23 -4.23
CA TYR A 150 -1.28 -6.99 -5.43
C TYR A 150 -1.44 -6.18 -6.72
N ILE A 151 -1.91 -4.94 -6.66
CA ILE A 151 -1.88 -4.05 -7.81
C ILE A 151 -0.43 -3.74 -8.16
N GLN A 152 -0.08 -3.90 -9.44
CA GLN A 152 1.24 -3.57 -9.97
C GLN A 152 1.18 -2.37 -10.91
N ASP A 153 2.30 -1.64 -10.98
CA ASP A 153 2.55 -0.66 -12.05
C ASP A 153 3.18 -1.32 -13.29
N ASP A 154 3.41 -0.53 -14.34
CA ASP A 154 4.01 -1.01 -15.61
C ASP A 154 5.43 -1.54 -15.46
N SER A 155 6.11 -1.26 -14.33
CA SER A 155 7.42 -1.80 -14.00
C SER A 155 7.37 -3.12 -13.23
N GLY A 156 6.16 -3.62 -12.93
CA GLY A 156 5.92 -4.79 -12.10
C GLY A 156 6.13 -4.54 -10.60
N ALA A 157 6.28 -3.28 -10.18
CA ALA A 157 6.39 -2.91 -8.78
C ALA A 157 5.00 -2.78 -8.14
N PHE A 158 4.92 -2.90 -6.82
CA PHE A 158 3.67 -2.79 -6.07
C PHE A 158 3.56 -1.38 -5.44
N PRO A 159 2.96 -0.39 -6.12
CA PRO A 159 3.02 1.01 -5.70
C PRO A 159 2.42 1.26 -4.30
N VAL A 160 1.29 0.62 -3.99
CA VAL A 160 0.64 0.77 -2.66
C VAL A 160 1.53 0.19 -1.56
N VAL A 161 2.08 -1.01 -1.74
CA VAL A 161 2.98 -1.64 -0.76
C VAL A 161 4.25 -0.81 -0.59
N ARG A 162 4.78 -0.28 -1.70
CA ARG A 162 5.96 0.57 -1.69
C ARG A 162 5.71 1.81 -0.83
N ILE A 163 4.69 2.61 -1.13
CA ILE A 163 4.47 3.88 -0.41
C ILE A 163 4.15 3.64 1.07
N MET A 164 3.43 2.57 1.41
CA MET A 164 3.20 2.17 2.80
C MET A 164 4.51 1.80 3.51
N SER A 165 5.44 1.14 2.79
CA SER A 165 6.77 0.80 3.31
C SER A 165 7.63 2.05 3.55
N GLU A 166 7.53 3.05 2.67
CA GLU A 166 8.21 4.34 2.83
C GLU A 166 7.75 5.04 4.12
N ILE A 167 6.43 5.11 4.33
CA ILE A 167 5.81 5.67 5.54
C ILE A 167 6.23 4.88 6.78
N ALA A 168 6.18 3.55 6.75
CA ALA A 168 6.55 2.69 7.87
C ALA A 168 8.02 2.90 8.27
N GLY A 169 8.93 3.01 7.30
CA GLY A 169 10.35 3.28 7.56
C GLY A 169 10.59 4.60 8.28
N ILE A 170 9.99 5.70 7.80
CA ILE A 170 10.11 7.01 8.46
C ILE A 170 9.46 6.98 9.85
N SER A 171 8.24 6.46 9.95
CA SER A 171 7.47 6.41 11.19
C SER A 171 8.16 5.56 12.26
N ALA A 172 8.86 4.48 11.88
CA ALA A 172 9.63 3.65 12.80
C ALA A 172 10.74 4.46 13.52
N ILE A 173 11.46 5.31 12.80
CA ILE A 173 12.50 6.17 13.40
C ILE A 173 11.91 7.25 14.28
N LEU A 174 10.84 7.90 13.84
CA LEU A 174 10.16 8.92 14.64
C LEU A 174 9.60 8.32 15.94
N THR A 175 9.03 7.11 15.85
CA THR A 175 8.55 6.35 17.01
C THR A 175 9.70 6.00 17.94
N ALA A 176 10.83 5.52 17.42
CA ALA A 176 11.99 5.23 18.24
C ALA A 176 12.51 6.47 18.98
N ALA A 177 12.60 7.62 18.29
CA ALA A 177 12.99 8.88 18.91
C ALA A 177 12.02 9.31 20.02
N GLU A 178 10.71 9.11 19.82
CA GLU A 178 9.70 9.39 20.83
C GLU A 178 9.85 8.47 22.06
N LEU A 179 10.11 7.19 21.84
CA LEU A 179 10.26 6.18 22.90
C LEU A 179 11.55 6.33 23.69
N LEU A 180 12.62 6.87 23.08
CA LEU A 180 13.85 7.21 23.79
C LEU A 180 13.67 8.39 24.76
N SER A 181 12.65 9.25 24.58
CA SER A 181 12.40 10.41 25.44
C SER A 181 11.98 10.01 26.87
N ARG A 182 12.36 10.84 27.86
CA ARG A 182 11.91 10.69 29.25
C ARG A 182 10.40 10.77 29.42
N SER A 183 9.70 11.50 28.54
CA SER A 183 8.22 11.55 28.54
C SER A 183 7.59 10.17 28.37
N ASN A 184 8.26 9.28 27.63
CA ASN A 184 7.86 7.89 27.41
C ASN A 184 8.65 6.90 28.26
N LYS A 185 9.26 7.35 29.37
CA LYS A 185 10.09 6.55 30.28
C LYS A 185 11.35 5.95 29.62
N GLY A 186 11.75 6.48 28.48
CA GLY A 186 13.01 6.11 27.81
C GLY A 186 14.25 6.60 28.55
N THR A 187 15.41 6.39 27.93
CA THR A 187 16.72 6.77 28.47
C THR A 187 16.95 8.28 28.49
N GLY A 188 16.12 9.07 27.82
CA GLY A 188 16.31 10.49 27.62
C GLY A 188 17.30 10.84 26.52
N LEU A 189 17.58 9.89 25.62
CA LEU A 189 18.53 10.07 24.53
C LEU A 189 17.87 10.79 23.35
N LEU A 190 18.53 11.82 22.84
CA LEU A 190 18.19 12.42 21.56
C LEU A 190 18.73 11.54 20.43
N LEU A 191 17.92 11.26 19.40
CA LEU A 191 18.35 10.42 18.29
C LEU A 191 19.55 11.04 17.54
N GLY A 192 19.48 12.36 17.31
CA GLY A 192 20.53 13.14 16.68
C GLY A 192 21.63 13.58 17.64
N GLY A 193 22.84 13.72 17.09
CA GLY A 193 23.96 14.34 17.78
C GLY A 193 23.89 15.87 17.74
N ILE A 194 24.47 16.51 18.74
CA ILE A 194 24.73 17.95 18.77
C ILE A 194 26.22 18.19 19.00
N SER A 195 26.69 19.43 18.80
CA SER A 195 28.11 19.74 18.99
C SER A 195 28.62 19.32 20.37
N GLY A 196 29.63 18.45 20.40
CA GLY A 196 30.22 17.93 21.64
C GLY A 196 29.48 16.75 22.29
N VAL A 197 28.35 16.28 21.74
CA VAL A 197 27.58 15.14 22.26
C VAL A 197 27.35 14.11 21.15
N PRO A 198 27.72 12.83 21.36
CA PRO A 198 27.56 11.80 20.34
C PRO A 198 26.08 11.52 20.03
N PRO A 199 25.76 11.15 18.77
CA PRO A 199 24.40 10.75 18.38
C PRO A 199 24.01 9.37 18.91
N ALA A 200 22.72 9.04 18.84
CA ALA A 200 22.24 7.69 19.08
C ALA A 200 22.67 6.74 17.96
N ARG A 201 22.92 5.48 18.33
CA ARG A 201 23.23 4.41 17.38
C ARG A 201 21.99 3.62 16.98
N VAL A 202 21.72 3.59 15.68
CA VAL A 202 20.59 2.89 15.07
C VAL A 202 21.10 1.70 14.24
N VAL A 203 20.65 0.49 14.59
CA VAL A 203 20.89 -0.73 13.81
C VAL A 203 19.62 -1.09 13.05
N ILE A 204 19.71 -1.30 11.74
CA ILE A 204 18.58 -1.64 10.87
C ILE A 204 18.82 -3.02 10.25
N LEU A 205 17.85 -3.92 10.41
CA LEU A 205 17.89 -5.28 9.88
C LEU A 205 17.03 -5.34 8.61
N GLY A 206 17.67 -5.60 7.47
CA GLY A 206 17.07 -5.54 6.14
C GLY A 206 17.54 -4.33 5.33
N SER A 207 17.37 -4.41 4.01
CA SER A 207 17.76 -3.39 3.03
C SER A 207 16.68 -3.17 1.95
N GLY A 208 15.42 -3.39 2.33
CA GLY A 208 14.24 -3.06 1.50
C GLY A 208 13.84 -1.59 1.59
N VAL A 209 12.66 -1.26 1.06
CA VAL A 209 12.11 0.12 1.05
C VAL A 209 11.96 0.67 2.48
N VAL A 210 11.44 -0.14 3.42
CA VAL A 210 11.35 0.24 4.84
C VAL A 210 12.72 0.66 5.39
N ALA A 211 13.75 -0.17 5.15
CA ALA A 211 15.10 0.09 5.63
C ALA A 211 15.74 1.31 4.96
N GLU A 212 15.50 1.51 3.66
CA GLU A 212 15.97 2.69 2.93
C GLU A 212 15.43 3.98 3.55
N TYR A 213 14.11 4.03 3.77
CA TYR A 213 13.46 5.22 4.31
C TYR A 213 13.71 5.43 5.81
N ALA A 214 13.84 4.34 6.57
CA ALA A 214 14.32 4.40 7.95
C ALA A 214 15.76 4.93 8.01
N THR A 215 16.64 4.49 7.11
CA THR A 215 18.03 5.00 7.04
C THR A 215 18.05 6.48 6.68
N ARG A 216 17.26 6.91 5.69
CA ARG A 216 17.15 8.34 5.31
C ARG A 216 16.67 9.20 6.49
N ALA A 217 15.64 8.75 7.20
CA ALA A 217 15.10 9.46 8.35
C ALA A 217 16.12 9.55 9.51
N ALA A 218 16.77 8.43 9.84
CA ALA A 218 17.77 8.39 10.91
C ALA A 218 18.99 9.26 10.60
N LEU A 219 19.53 9.18 9.38
CA LEU A 219 20.62 10.06 8.94
C LEU A 219 20.20 11.53 8.90
N GLY A 220 18.97 11.83 8.45
CA GLY A 220 18.43 13.19 8.43
C GLY A 220 18.30 13.81 9.82
N LEU A 221 18.07 12.99 10.85
CA LEU A 221 18.07 13.40 12.25
C LEU A 221 19.49 13.44 12.85
N GLY A 222 20.52 13.01 12.14
CA GLY A 222 21.91 13.01 12.60
C GLY A 222 22.32 11.79 13.43
N ALA A 223 21.60 10.67 13.32
CA ALA A 223 21.91 9.43 14.04
C ALA A 223 23.06 8.64 13.37
N GLU A 224 23.72 7.78 14.14
CA GLU A 224 24.75 6.86 13.63
C GLU A 224 24.10 5.54 13.16
N VAL A 225 24.04 5.30 11.83
CA VAL A 225 23.26 4.19 11.26
C VAL A 225 24.12 3.02 10.78
N ARG A 226 23.69 1.79 11.09
CA ARG A 226 24.26 0.52 10.60
C ARG A 226 23.18 -0.35 9.98
N VAL A 227 23.40 -0.81 8.75
CA VAL A 227 22.41 -1.63 8.03
C VAL A 227 22.94 -3.04 7.79
N PHE A 228 22.11 -4.05 8.05
CA PHE A 228 22.47 -5.46 7.89
C PHE A 228 21.52 -6.17 6.92
N ASP A 229 22.03 -6.87 5.92
CA ASP A 229 21.21 -7.74 5.04
C ASP A 229 22.07 -8.82 4.38
N ASN A 230 21.54 -10.02 4.18
CA ASN A 230 22.26 -11.10 3.48
C ASN A 230 22.35 -10.88 1.96
N ASN A 231 21.51 -10.01 1.39
CA ASN A 231 21.53 -9.69 -0.01
C ASN A 231 22.46 -8.50 -0.30
N ILE A 232 23.68 -8.80 -0.73
CA ILE A 232 24.71 -7.80 -1.06
C ILE A 232 24.23 -6.82 -2.15
N TYR A 233 23.49 -7.28 -3.16
CA TYR A 233 22.97 -6.40 -4.22
C TYR A 233 21.98 -5.37 -3.68
N LYS A 234 21.14 -5.74 -2.71
CA LYS A 234 20.24 -4.78 -2.06
C LYS A 234 21.02 -3.75 -1.22
N LEU A 235 22.08 -4.17 -0.53
CA LEU A 235 22.97 -3.23 0.19
C LEU A 235 23.69 -2.27 -0.77
N MET A 236 24.16 -2.75 -1.92
CA MET A 236 24.76 -1.90 -2.95
C MET A 236 23.75 -0.87 -3.49
N ARG A 237 22.53 -1.31 -3.79
CA ARG A 237 21.46 -0.42 -4.25
C ARG A 237 21.09 0.61 -3.19
N LEU A 238 20.99 0.19 -1.92
CA LEU A 238 20.73 1.11 -0.80
C LEU A 238 21.79 2.21 -0.73
N LYS A 239 23.09 1.87 -0.78
CA LYS A 239 24.17 2.86 -0.80
C LYS A 239 24.05 3.82 -1.98
N HIS A 240 23.73 3.30 -3.16
CA HIS A 240 23.54 4.10 -4.35
C HIS A 240 22.37 5.08 -4.20
N HIS A 241 21.21 4.62 -3.72
CA HIS A 241 20.02 5.46 -3.50
C HIS A 241 20.24 6.54 -2.44
N LEU A 242 21.00 6.23 -1.38
CA LEU A 242 21.29 7.18 -0.31
C LEU A 242 22.33 8.24 -0.69
N GLY A 243 23.10 8.02 -1.77
CA GLY A 243 24.16 8.92 -2.20
C GLY A 243 25.26 9.16 -1.16
N SER A 244 25.36 8.31 -0.13
CA SER A 244 26.26 8.48 1.00
C SER A 244 26.89 7.14 1.43
N GLN A 245 28.10 7.21 1.97
CA GLN A 245 28.74 6.04 2.55
C GLN A 245 28.11 5.77 3.92
N ILE A 246 27.49 4.59 4.05
CA ILE A 246 26.93 4.10 5.30
C ILE A 246 27.57 2.76 5.67
N PHE A 247 27.57 2.46 6.97
CA PHE A 247 27.96 1.14 7.44
C PHE A 247 26.94 0.11 6.94
N THR A 248 27.43 -0.90 6.23
CA THR A 248 26.62 -2.04 5.77
C THR A 248 27.35 -3.34 6.05
N SER A 249 26.64 -4.36 6.50
CA SER A 249 27.21 -5.71 6.70
C SER A 249 26.22 -6.78 6.22
N ALA A 250 26.75 -7.95 5.86
CA ALA A 250 25.94 -9.17 5.85
C ALA A 250 25.42 -9.46 7.26
N LEU A 251 24.39 -10.31 7.41
CA LEU A 251 23.93 -10.78 8.74
C LEU A 251 24.91 -11.80 9.31
N ASP A 252 26.15 -11.37 9.53
CA ASP A 252 27.16 -12.11 10.27
C ASP A 252 26.84 -12.07 11.77
N PRO A 253 26.64 -13.21 12.45
CA PRO A 253 26.23 -13.24 13.85
C PRO A 253 27.19 -12.52 14.81
N VAL A 254 28.50 -12.54 14.52
CA VAL A 254 29.53 -11.94 15.39
C VAL A 254 29.46 -10.42 15.30
N ILE A 255 29.42 -9.88 14.08
CA ILE A 255 29.30 -8.44 13.85
C ILE A 255 27.93 -7.94 14.32
N LEU A 256 26.85 -8.66 13.98
CA LEU A 256 25.49 -8.30 14.36
C LEU A 256 25.34 -8.19 15.87
N ARG A 257 25.83 -9.20 16.63
CA ARG A 257 25.80 -9.18 18.09
C ARG A 257 26.56 -7.98 18.65
N LYS A 258 27.77 -7.70 18.13
CA LYS A 258 28.58 -6.57 18.57
C LYS A 258 27.85 -5.24 18.40
N GLU A 259 27.21 -5.03 17.25
CA GLU A 259 26.53 -3.78 16.95
C GLU A 259 25.20 -3.63 17.70
N LEU A 260 24.43 -4.70 17.88
CA LEU A 260 23.16 -4.66 18.63
C LEU A 260 23.36 -4.38 20.12
N ILE A 261 24.39 -4.95 20.75
CA ILE A 261 24.71 -4.68 22.17
C ILE A 261 24.99 -3.19 22.40
N GLN A 262 25.55 -2.49 21.39
CA GLN A 262 25.89 -1.08 21.46
C GLN A 262 24.77 -0.16 20.93
N ALA A 263 23.69 -0.72 20.39
CA ALA A 263 22.61 0.03 19.79
C ALA A 263 21.73 0.69 20.86
N ASP A 264 21.27 1.90 20.57
CA ASP A 264 20.20 2.56 21.32
C ASP A 264 18.84 2.24 20.68
N VAL A 265 18.84 2.05 19.36
CA VAL A 265 17.66 1.66 18.57
C VAL A 265 18.01 0.50 17.65
N ALA A 266 17.15 -0.51 17.60
CA ALA A 266 17.17 -1.56 16.59
C ALA A 266 15.85 -1.59 15.81
N ILE A 267 15.92 -1.55 14.47
CA ILE A 267 14.77 -1.57 13.57
C ILE A 267 14.74 -2.90 12.81
N GLY A 268 13.66 -3.65 12.97
CA GLY A 268 13.39 -4.86 12.20
C GLY A 268 12.66 -4.56 10.90
N ALA A 269 13.36 -4.61 9.76
CA ALA A 269 12.83 -4.29 8.44
C ALA A 269 13.09 -5.43 7.42
N ILE A 270 13.06 -6.68 7.89
CA ILE A 270 13.22 -7.88 7.07
C ILE A 270 11.87 -8.29 6.52
N HIS A 271 11.75 -8.27 5.20
CA HIS A 271 10.55 -8.74 4.51
C HIS A 271 10.73 -10.20 4.06
N ALA A 272 9.82 -11.08 4.50
CA ALA A 272 9.76 -12.46 4.02
C ALA A 272 9.21 -12.49 2.59
N LYS A 273 9.85 -13.26 1.70
CA LYS A 273 9.30 -13.52 0.36
C LYS A 273 8.02 -14.34 0.43
N THR A 274 7.97 -15.28 1.37
CA THR A 274 6.83 -16.17 1.61
C THR A 274 6.73 -16.49 3.10
N GLY A 275 5.50 -16.58 3.62
CA GLY A 275 5.25 -17.02 5.00
C GLY A 275 5.72 -16.02 6.07
N ARG A 276 6.35 -16.57 7.11
CA ARG A 276 6.77 -15.82 8.31
C ARG A 276 8.18 -15.25 8.14
N THR A 277 8.41 -14.04 8.66
CA THR A 277 9.74 -13.44 8.79
C THR A 277 10.66 -14.34 9.61
N PRO A 278 11.89 -14.61 9.14
CA PRO A 278 12.86 -15.36 9.92
C PRO A 278 13.31 -14.54 11.13
N VAL A 279 13.40 -15.21 12.28
CA VAL A 279 14.00 -14.64 13.48
C VAL A 279 15.51 -14.62 13.30
N VAL A 280 16.10 -13.42 13.28
CA VAL A 280 17.55 -13.22 13.09
C VAL A 280 18.25 -12.72 14.34
N VAL A 281 17.49 -12.21 15.32
CA VAL A 281 18.02 -11.78 16.63
C VAL A 281 17.44 -12.68 17.71
N SER A 282 18.32 -13.40 18.40
CA SER A 282 17.92 -14.29 19.49
C SER A 282 17.65 -13.54 20.79
N GLU A 283 16.95 -14.17 21.73
CA GLU A 283 16.65 -13.59 23.03
C GLU A 283 17.92 -13.29 23.84
N GLU A 284 18.97 -14.11 23.68
CA GLU A 284 20.26 -13.86 24.33
C GLU A 284 20.90 -12.56 23.84
N ILE A 285 20.79 -12.24 22.55
CA ILE A 285 21.30 -10.97 22.01
C ILE A 285 20.48 -9.80 22.56
N VAL A 286 19.15 -9.92 22.59
CA VAL A 286 18.27 -8.87 23.13
C VAL A 286 18.56 -8.62 24.61
N SER A 287 18.75 -9.68 25.40
CA SER A 287 19.09 -9.56 26.83
C SER A 287 20.43 -8.89 27.12
N ALA A 288 21.31 -8.83 26.12
CA ALA A 288 22.61 -8.17 26.22
C ALA A 288 22.61 -6.73 25.67
N MET A 289 21.49 -6.24 25.15
CA MET A 289 21.34 -4.85 24.73
C MET A 289 21.34 -3.91 25.95
N LYS A 290 21.50 -2.60 25.70
CA LYS A 290 21.44 -1.60 26.76
C LYS A 290 20.05 -1.57 27.39
N ASP A 291 20.01 -1.41 28.71
CA ASP A 291 18.76 -1.09 29.41
C ASP A 291 18.16 0.21 28.86
N GLY A 292 16.88 0.15 28.51
CA GLY A 292 16.14 1.26 27.90
C GLY A 292 16.40 1.45 26.41
N ALA A 293 17.16 0.56 25.75
CA ALA A 293 17.19 0.51 24.28
C ALA A 293 15.80 0.24 23.71
N VAL A 294 15.58 0.62 22.45
CA VAL A 294 14.29 0.50 21.77
C VAL A 294 14.42 -0.44 20.57
N ILE A 295 13.56 -1.46 20.52
CA ILE A 295 13.32 -2.28 19.33
C ILE A 295 12.03 -1.80 18.67
N VAL A 296 12.09 -1.49 17.38
CA VAL A 296 10.91 -1.26 16.53
C VAL A 296 10.87 -2.35 15.47
N ASP A 297 10.01 -3.35 15.64
CA ASP A 297 9.91 -4.47 14.71
C ASP A 297 8.81 -4.19 13.67
N VAL A 298 9.19 -3.56 12.55
CA VAL A 298 8.28 -3.34 11.40
C VAL A 298 7.93 -4.67 10.73
N SER A 299 8.74 -5.71 10.93
CA SER A 299 8.51 -7.03 10.35
C SER A 299 7.44 -7.83 11.12
N ILE A 300 6.84 -7.24 12.16
CA ILE A 300 5.77 -7.85 12.96
C ILE A 300 4.53 -8.22 12.13
N ASP A 301 4.27 -7.50 11.03
CA ASP A 301 3.18 -7.80 10.08
C ASP A 301 3.31 -9.23 9.49
N GLN A 302 4.52 -9.80 9.51
CA GLN A 302 4.83 -11.16 9.08
C GLN A 302 5.43 -12.02 10.21
N GLY A 303 5.22 -11.65 11.47
CA GLY A 303 5.60 -12.46 12.65
C GLY A 303 6.92 -12.09 13.32
N GLY A 304 7.57 -11.00 12.90
CA GLY A 304 8.72 -10.37 13.58
C GLY A 304 10.08 -11.02 13.28
N CYS A 305 11.15 -10.23 13.40
CA CYS A 305 12.52 -10.70 13.19
C CYS A 305 13.36 -10.82 14.49
N PHE A 306 12.79 -10.43 15.64
CA PHE A 306 13.40 -10.64 16.97
C PHE A 306 12.65 -11.75 17.71
N ALA A 307 13.39 -12.59 18.44
CA ALA A 307 12.81 -13.70 19.21
C ALA A 307 11.84 -13.22 20.32
N THR A 308 12.07 -12.00 20.82
CA THR A 308 11.29 -11.37 21.89
C THR A 308 10.13 -10.51 21.37
N SER A 309 9.92 -10.43 20.05
CA SER A 309 8.81 -9.67 19.47
C SER A 309 7.46 -10.32 19.77
N GLU A 310 6.53 -9.51 20.28
CA GLU A 310 5.15 -9.90 20.57
C GLU A 310 4.20 -8.86 19.97
N LEU A 311 3.08 -9.30 19.40
CA LEU A 311 2.16 -8.39 18.73
C LEU A 311 1.54 -7.40 19.73
N THR A 312 1.61 -6.12 19.38
CA THR A 312 1.02 -5.01 20.14
C THR A 312 -0.03 -4.28 19.28
N THR A 313 -0.66 -3.25 19.83
CA THR A 313 -1.71 -2.47 19.16
C THR A 313 -1.40 -0.99 19.24
N HIS A 314 -2.01 -0.13 18.42
CA HIS A 314 -1.82 1.33 18.53
C HIS A 314 -2.29 1.86 19.89
N SER A 315 -3.29 1.22 20.51
CA SER A 315 -3.76 1.57 21.86
C SER A 315 -2.81 1.16 22.99
N LYS A 316 -2.08 0.04 22.82
CA LYS A 316 -1.02 -0.40 23.74
C LYS A 316 0.24 -0.75 22.94
N PRO A 317 1.03 0.26 22.53
CA PRO A 317 2.04 0.10 21.48
C PRO A 317 3.36 -0.52 21.95
N THR A 318 3.60 -0.56 23.25
CA THR A 318 4.89 -1.02 23.78
C THR A 318 4.76 -1.95 24.97
N PHE A 319 5.80 -2.78 25.13
CA PHE A 319 6.09 -3.54 26.34
C PHE A 319 7.59 -3.52 26.59
N VAL A 320 8.01 -3.96 27.78
CA VAL A 320 9.43 -4.05 28.14
C VAL A 320 9.77 -5.51 28.40
N ARG A 321 10.85 -5.99 27.76
CA ARG A 321 11.38 -7.34 27.97
C ARG A 321 12.90 -7.26 28.04
N ASN A 322 13.47 -7.86 29.09
CA ASN A 322 14.91 -7.84 29.36
C ASN A 322 15.51 -6.42 29.35
N GLY A 323 14.80 -5.45 29.95
CA GLY A 323 15.23 -4.04 29.98
C GLY A 323 15.02 -3.26 28.67
N VAL A 324 14.64 -3.93 27.56
CA VAL A 324 14.48 -3.32 26.24
C VAL A 324 13.01 -3.03 25.93
N VAL A 325 12.73 -1.81 25.47
CA VAL A 325 11.40 -1.38 25.05
C VAL A 325 11.12 -1.95 23.65
N HIS A 326 10.00 -2.65 23.50
CA HIS A 326 9.59 -3.22 22.22
C HIS A 326 8.38 -2.45 21.69
N PHE A 327 8.46 -2.01 20.44
CA PHE A 327 7.35 -1.52 19.65
C PHE A 327 7.13 -2.51 18.50
N CYS A 328 6.01 -3.21 18.54
CA CYS A 328 5.69 -4.31 17.63
C CYS A 328 4.25 -4.14 17.14
N VAL A 329 3.89 -2.91 16.74
CA VAL A 329 2.53 -2.57 16.30
C VAL A 329 2.43 -2.85 14.81
N PRO A 330 1.48 -3.70 14.37
CA PRO A 330 1.24 -3.90 12.94
C PRO A 330 0.57 -2.67 12.33
N ASN A 331 0.55 -2.58 11.00
CA ASN A 331 -0.11 -1.47 10.29
C ASN A 331 0.36 -0.07 10.78
N ILE A 332 1.68 0.10 10.91
CA ILE A 332 2.33 1.38 11.32
C ILE A 332 1.80 2.61 10.55
N PRO A 333 1.54 2.54 9.22
CA PRO A 333 1.03 3.70 8.47
C PRO A 333 -0.29 4.30 9.03
N SER A 334 -1.10 3.52 9.76
CA SER A 334 -2.31 4.01 10.42
C SER A 334 -2.03 5.10 11.47
N ARG A 335 -0.81 5.14 12.07
CA ARG A 335 -0.43 6.23 13.00
C ARG A 335 -0.43 7.61 12.34
N VAL A 336 -0.20 7.66 11.04
CA VAL A 336 -0.15 8.89 10.24
C VAL A 336 -1.26 8.86 9.19
N GLY A 337 -2.48 8.55 9.66
CA GLY A 337 -3.67 8.30 8.83
C GLY A 337 -3.89 9.35 7.75
N LYS A 338 -3.71 10.65 8.04
CA LYS A 338 -3.84 11.74 7.06
C LYS A 338 -2.88 11.59 5.87
N THR A 339 -1.59 11.41 6.15
CA THR A 339 -0.54 11.24 5.14
C THR A 339 -0.71 9.93 4.38
N ALA A 340 -1.00 8.83 5.09
CA ALA A 340 -1.18 7.52 4.46
C ALA A 340 -2.43 7.49 3.56
N SER A 341 -3.52 8.16 3.94
CA SER A 341 -4.73 8.29 3.11
C SER A 341 -4.43 9.07 1.84
N ALA A 342 -3.75 10.21 1.94
CA ALA A 342 -3.36 11.00 0.77
C ALA A 342 -2.45 10.20 -0.18
N ALA A 343 -1.51 9.45 0.37
CA ALA A 343 -0.61 8.58 -0.39
C ALA A 343 -1.35 7.50 -1.19
N VAL A 344 -2.25 6.74 -0.54
CA VAL A 344 -3.05 5.72 -1.23
C VAL A 344 -4.00 6.36 -2.25
N SER A 345 -4.67 7.43 -1.86
CA SER A 345 -5.62 8.18 -2.70
C SER A 345 -4.96 8.67 -4.00
N ASN A 346 -3.70 9.13 -3.94
CA ASN A 346 -2.94 9.56 -5.12
C ASN A 346 -2.55 8.41 -6.07
N ILE A 347 -2.46 7.17 -5.57
CA ILE A 347 -2.23 5.99 -6.41
C ILE A 347 -3.54 5.49 -7.02
N LEU A 348 -4.63 5.53 -6.26
CA LEU A 348 -5.93 5.05 -6.73
C LEU A 348 -6.57 6.00 -7.75
N THR A 349 -6.40 7.31 -7.59
CA THR A 349 -7.09 8.29 -8.44
C THR A 349 -6.81 8.11 -9.94
N PRO A 350 -5.55 7.93 -10.40
CA PRO A 350 -5.27 7.63 -11.80
C PRO A 350 -5.95 6.35 -12.30
N ILE A 351 -5.92 5.27 -11.51
CA ILE A 351 -6.59 4.00 -11.83
C ILE A 351 -8.11 4.22 -12.02
N LEU A 352 -8.71 5.05 -11.14
CA LEU A 352 -10.14 5.39 -11.22
C LEU A 352 -10.46 6.32 -12.40
N MET A 353 -9.54 7.18 -12.81
CA MET A 353 -9.70 8.02 -14.00
C MET A 353 -9.59 7.20 -15.29
N ASP A 354 -8.70 6.20 -15.33
CA ASP A 354 -8.55 5.33 -16.51
C ASP A 354 -9.81 4.50 -16.78
N LEU A 355 -10.55 4.13 -15.72
CA LEU A 355 -11.88 3.50 -15.81
C LEU A 355 -12.94 4.36 -16.51
N GLU A 356 -12.76 5.67 -16.63
CA GLU A 356 -13.65 6.54 -17.42
C GLU A 356 -13.43 6.35 -18.92
N SER A 357 -12.16 6.22 -19.31
CA SER A 357 -11.72 6.15 -20.71
C SER A 357 -11.99 4.79 -21.35
N VAL A 358 -12.08 3.77 -20.50
CA VAL A 358 -12.30 2.38 -20.84
C VAL A 358 -13.70 2.00 -20.37
N SER A 359 -14.54 1.35 -21.19
CA SER A 359 -15.97 1.09 -20.91
C SER A 359 -16.24 0.14 -19.71
N GLY A 360 -15.81 0.49 -18.49
CA GLY A 360 -15.96 -0.27 -17.26
C GLY A 360 -14.73 -1.08 -16.84
N ILE A 361 -14.82 -1.69 -15.64
CA ILE A 361 -13.72 -2.44 -15.00
C ILE A 361 -13.21 -3.61 -15.85
N GLU A 362 -14.07 -4.28 -16.60
CA GLU A 362 -13.70 -5.46 -17.39
C GLU A 362 -12.75 -5.09 -18.53
N SER A 363 -13.06 -3.99 -19.21
CA SER A 363 -12.21 -3.51 -20.28
C SER A 363 -10.91 -2.92 -19.70
N LEU A 364 -10.92 -2.31 -18.50
CA LEU A 364 -9.67 -1.90 -17.85
C LEU A 364 -8.80 -3.10 -17.47
N LEU A 365 -9.39 -4.15 -16.91
CA LEU A 365 -8.68 -5.40 -16.61
C LEU A 365 -8.15 -6.07 -17.89
N TYR A 366 -8.83 -5.93 -19.03
CA TYR A 366 -8.31 -6.44 -20.29
C TYR A 366 -7.02 -5.71 -20.73
N HIS A 367 -6.94 -4.39 -20.53
CA HIS A 367 -5.80 -3.58 -20.99
C HIS A 367 -4.67 -3.46 -19.95
N SER A 368 -4.95 -3.65 -18.66
CA SER A 368 -3.99 -3.46 -17.57
C SER A 368 -3.57 -4.78 -16.93
N GLU A 369 -2.38 -5.28 -17.27
CA GLU A 369 -1.80 -6.47 -16.63
C GLU A 369 -1.59 -6.26 -15.12
N GLY A 370 -1.16 -5.05 -14.73
CA GLY A 370 -0.89 -4.72 -13.34
C GLY A 370 -2.14 -4.75 -12.45
N LEU A 371 -3.29 -4.35 -12.98
CA LEU A 371 -4.57 -4.48 -12.27
C LEU A 371 -5.09 -5.93 -12.26
N ARG A 372 -4.87 -6.71 -13.33
CA ARG A 372 -5.19 -8.15 -13.34
C ARG A 372 -4.50 -8.90 -12.20
N ASN A 373 -3.23 -8.58 -11.93
CA ASN A 373 -2.48 -9.17 -10.83
C ASN A 373 -3.15 -8.89 -9.45
N GLY A 374 -3.88 -7.78 -9.34
CA GLY A 374 -4.64 -7.43 -8.14
C GLY A 374 -5.91 -8.25 -7.91
N VAL A 375 -6.50 -8.84 -8.96
CA VAL A 375 -7.80 -9.51 -8.86
C VAL A 375 -7.67 -10.88 -8.20
N TYR A 376 -8.37 -11.08 -7.08
CA TYR A 376 -8.37 -12.35 -6.34
C TYR A 376 -9.72 -13.07 -6.33
N ALA A 377 -10.82 -12.37 -6.60
CA ALA A 377 -12.12 -12.96 -6.86
C ALA A 377 -12.80 -12.23 -8.03
N TYR A 378 -13.44 -12.99 -8.91
CA TYR A 378 -14.10 -12.45 -10.10
C TYR A 378 -15.39 -13.22 -10.39
N LYS A 379 -16.55 -12.55 -10.25
CA LYS A 379 -17.89 -13.06 -10.64
C LYS A 379 -18.21 -14.49 -10.13
N GLY A 380 -17.73 -14.85 -8.94
CA GLY A 380 -17.97 -16.18 -8.36
C GLY A 380 -16.87 -17.22 -8.62
N CYS A 381 -15.75 -16.79 -9.18
CA CYS A 381 -14.51 -17.57 -9.27
C CYS A 381 -13.44 -16.96 -8.37
N ILE A 382 -12.58 -17.79 -7.79
CA ILE A 382 -11.32 -17.33 -7.18
C ILE A 382 -10.25 -17.36 -8.27
N THR A 383 -9.51 -16.28 -8.42
CA THR A 383 -8.54 -16.11 -9.52
C THR A 383 -7.09 -16.13 -9.07
N ASN A 384 -6.85 -15.91 -7.77
CA ASN A 384 -5.51 -15.95 -7.21
C ASN A 384 -5.10 -17.40 -6.86
N ASN A 385 -4.07 -17.91 -7.55
CA ASN A 385 -3.58 -19.27 -7.37
C ASN A 385 -3.10 -19.56 -5.94
N TYR A 386 -2.39 -18.62 -5.32
CA TYR A 386 -1.90 -18.78 -3.95
C TYR A 386 -3.04 -18.92 -2.94
N LEU A 387 -4.12 -18.13 -3.08
CA LEU A 387 -5.31 -18.28 -2.22
C LEU A 387 -6.02 -19.61 -2.46
N GLY A 388 -6.10 -20.05 -3.72
CA GLY A 388 -6.65 -21.35 -4.09
C GLY A 388 -5.94 -22.51 -3.40
N GLU A 389 -4.62 -22.54 -3.50
CA GLU A 389 -3.78 -23.57 -2.86
C GLU A 389 -3.86 -23.49 -1.34
N LYS A 390 -3.79 -22.28 -0.76
CA LYS A 390 -3.80 -22.08 0.70
C LYS A 390 -5.10 -22.56 1.36
N PHE A 391 -6.25 -22.36 0.70
CA PHE A 391 -7.57 -22.68 1.25
C PHE A 391 -8.26 -23.89 0.60
N ASP A 392 -7.55 -24.62 -0.25
CA ASP A 392 -8.07 -25.76 -1.03
C ASP A 392 -9.37 -25.37 -1.75
N MET A 393 -9.26 -24.35 -2.61
CA MET A 393 -10.35 -23.80 -3.41
C MET A 393 -9.99 -23.87 -4.89
N LYS A 394 -10.99 -24.22 -5.72
CA LYS A 394 -10.82 -24.21 -7.18
C LYS A 394 -10.51 -22.80 -7.66
N THR A 395 -9.38 -22.64 -8.34
CA THR A 395 -9.01 -21.41 -9.03
C THR A 395 -9.40 -21.48 -10.50
N THR A 396 -9.62 -20.33 -11.10
CA THR A 396 -9.86 -20.19 -12.54
C THR A 396 -9.04 -19.04 -13.05
N ASP A 397 -8.39 -19.24 -14.19
CA ASP A 397 -7.58 -18.21 -14.82
C ASP A 397 -8.44 -17.00 -15.16
N LEU A 398 -8.03 -15.83 -14.67
CA LEU A 398 -8.73 -14.57 -14.89
C LEU A 398 -8.78 -14.22 -16.38
N GLU A 399 -7.73 -14.52 -17.15
CA GLU A 399 -7.70 -14.18 -18.59
C GLU A 399 -8.80 -14.90 -19.36
N LEU A 400 -9.06 -16.17 -19.01
CA LEU A 400 -10.15 -16.95 -19.59
C LEU A 400 -11.52 -16.35 -19.24
N LEU A 401 -11.67 -15.79 -18.04
CA LEU A 401 -12.93 -15.18 -17.59
C LEU A 401 -13.19 -13.83 -18.27
N ILE A 402 -12.18 -12.97 -18.38
CA ILE A 402 -12.31 -11.65 -19.01
C ILE A 402 -12.57 -11.80 -20.51
N THR A 403 -11.83 -12.70 -21.19
CA THR A 403 -12.00 -12.92 -22.64
C THR A 403 -13.36 -13.52 -23.01
N SER A 404 -13.99 -14.26 -22.10
CA SER A 404 -15.36 -14.79 -22.30
C SER A 404 -16.47 -13.74 -22.13
N SER A 405 -16.15 -12.56 -21.58
CA SER A 405 -17.11 -11.48 -21.31
C SER A 405 -17.07 -10.35 -22.34
N LEU A 406 -16.08 -10.36 -23.23
CA LEU A 406 -15.95 -9.48 -24.40
C LEU A 406 -16.71 -10.08 -25.59
#